data_AF-A0A0C2NNC3-F1
#
_entry.id   AF-A0A0C2NNC3-F1
#
_cell.length_a   1.000
_cell.length_b   1.000
_cell.length_c   1.000
_cell.angle_alpha   90.00
_cell.angle_beta   90.00
_cell.angle_gamma   90.00
#
_symmetry.space_group_name_H-M   'P 1'
#
loop_
_entity.id
_entity.type
_entity.pdbx_description
1 polymer ?
#
loop_
_entity_poly.entity_id
_entity_poly.type
_entity_poly.pdbx_seq_one_letter_code
_entity_poly.pdbx_strand_id
1 'polypeptide(L)' 'MTMPATGLDSAPDEIKLAVDLIYLLESNNVDPQTALEAIKIVQSDLQAKLAPEA' A
#
# COMPACT_ATOMS: atom_id res chain seq x y z
N MET A 1 -29.45 -4.33 -12.95
CA MET A 1 -29.16 -3.55 -11.72
C MET A 1 -27.69 -3.19 -11.77
N THR A 2 -27.37 -1.95 -12.10
CA THR A 2 -25.99 -1.43 -12.05
C THR A 2 -25.63 -1.23 -10.58
N MET A 3 -24.78 -2.10 -10.04
CA MET A 3 -24.15 -1.86 -8.74
C MET A 3 -23.32 -0.57 -8.85
N PRO A 4 -23.36 0.33 -7.85
CA PRO A 4 -22.47 1.48 -7.88
C PRO A 4 -21.05 0.92 -7.73
N ALA A 5 -20.19 1.14 -8.73
CA ALA A 5 -18.77 0.92 -8.57
C ALA A 5 -18.36 1.73 -7.34
N THR A 6 -18.05 1.04 -6.25
CA THR A 6 -17.60 1.69 -5.02
C THR A 6 -16.34 2.45 -5.38
N GLY A 7 -16.15 3.66 -4.82
CA GLY A 7 -15.11 4.60 -5.26
C GLY A 7 -13.68 4.04 -5.30
N LEU A 8 -13.44 2.88 -4.70
CA LEU A 8 -12.18 2.14 -4.77
C LEU A 8 -11.90 1.57 -6.17
N ASP A 9 -12.90 1.08 -6.92
CA ASP A 9 -12.69 0.52 -8.27
C ASP A 9 -12.21 1.57 -9.27
N SER A 10 -12.60 2.83 -9.05
CA SER A 10 -12.21 3.98 -9.87
C SER A 10 -11.01 4.75 -9.30
N ALA A 11 -10.45 4.33 -8.17
CA ALA A 11 -9.29 4.98 -7.57
C ALA A 11 -8.00 4.69 -8.34
N PRO A 12 -7.00 5.59 -8.28
CA PRO A 12 -5.63 5.31 -8.73
C PRO A 12 -5.05 4.03 -8.10
N ASP A 13 -4.16 3.37 -8.82
CA ASP A 13 -3.60 2.08 -8.42
C ASP A 13 -2.84 2.17 -7.09
N GLU A 14 -2.15 3.28 -6.83
CA GLU A 14 -1.46 3.54 -5.57
C GLU A 14 -2.42 3.63 -4.37
N ILE A 15 -3.64 4.14 -4.59
CA ILE A 15 -4.66 4.23 -3.53
C ILE A 15 -5.25 2.84 -3.25
N LYS A 16 -5.57 2.08 -4.30
CA LYS A 16 -6.06 0.70 -4.17
C LYS A 16 -5.07 -0.16 -3.39
N LEU A 17 -3.79 -0.11 -3.81
CA LEU A 17 -2.73 -0.86 -3.15
C LEU A 17 -2.53 -0.44 -1.69
N ALA A 18 -2.61 0.87 -1.38
CA ALA A 18 -2.51 1.33 -0.01
C ALA A 18 -3.64 0.78 0.87
N VAL A 19 -4.87 0.73 0.35
CA VAL A 19 -6.02 0.16 1.07
C VAL A 19 -5.85 -1.34 1.30
N ASP A 20 -5.40 -2.10 0.29
CA ASP A 20 -5.13 -3.52 0.42
C ASP A 20 -4.04 -3.81 1.46
N LEU A 21 -2.98 -3.00 1.48
CA LEU A 21 -1.89 -3.12 2.46
C LEU A 21 -2.38 -2.81 3.88
N ILE A 22 -3.19 -1.76 4.07
CA ILE A 22 -3.78 -1.44 5.37
C ILE A 22 -4.64 -2.62 5.87
N TYR A 23 -5.52 -3.14 5.01
CA TYR A 23 -6.36 -4.29 5.34
C TYR A 23 -5.52 -5.51 5.76
N LEU A 24 -4.42 -5.79 5.04
CA LEU A 24 -3.53 -6.91 5.38
C LEU A 24 -2.87 -6.71 6.74
N LEU A 25 -2.37 -5.51 7.04
CA LEU A 25 -1.72 -5.20 8.31
C LEU A 25 -2.70 -5.31 9.49
N GLU A 26 -3.91 -4.78 9.33
CA GLU A 26 -4.96 -4.86 10.35
C GLU A 26 -5.41 -6.31 10.57
N SER A 27 -5.61 -7.06 9.49
CA SER A 27 -6.05 -8.48 9.56
C SER A 27 -5.03 -9.38 10.23
N ASN A 28 -3.75 -9.00 10.24
CA ASN A 28 -2.68 -9.70 10.93
C ASN A 28 -2.34 -9.09 12.30
N ASN A 29 -3.15 -8.14 12.79
CA ASN A 29 -2.94 -7.44 14.06
C ASN A 29 -1.53 -6.84 14.21
N VAL A 30 -0.96 -6.34 13.10
CA VAL A 30 0.36 -5.73 13.11
C VAL A 30 0.26 -4.39 13.85
N ASP A 31 1.16 -4.19 14.82
CA ASP A 31 1.26 -2.93 15.54
C ASP A 31 1.55 -1.76 14.56
N PRO A 32 0.80 -0.64 14.60
CA PRO A 32 0.96 0.45 13.64
C PRO A 32 2.37 1.06 13.61
N GLN A 33 3.06 1.12 14.76
CA GLN A 33 4.42 1.63 14.82
C GLN A 33 5.38 0.68 14.09
N THR A 34 5.23 -0.63 14.33
CA THR A 34 5.98 -1.67 13.62
C THR A 34 5.70 -1.64 12.11
N ALA A 35 4.44 -1.48 11.71
CA ALA A 35 4.05 -1.37 10.31
C ALA A 35 4.69 -0.14 9.63
N LEU A 36 4.70 1.01 10.29
CA LEU A 36 5.35 2.22 9.75
C LEU A 36 6.85 2.04 9.54
N GLU A 37 7.57 1.43 10.50
CA GLU A 37 8.99 1.14 10.33
C GLU A 37 9.25 0.15 9.18
N ALA A 38 8.41 -0.89 9.04
CA ALA A 38 8.50 -1.82 7.91
C ALA A 38 8.24 -1.14 6.57
N ILE A 39 7.23 -0.25 6.48
CA ILE A 39 6.90 0.50 5.27
C ILE A 39 8.08 1.40 4.86
N LYS A 40 8.79 2.04 5.80
CA LYS A 40 10.00 2.82 5.48
C LYS A 40 11.09 1.98 4.82
N ILE A 41 11.27 0.75 5.27
CA ILE A 41 12.24 -0.19 4.67
C ILE A 41 11.81 -0.53 3.25
N VAL A 42 10.54 -0.90 3.04
CA VAL A 42 9.99 -1.20 1.71
C VAL A 42 10.11 -0.01 0.78
N GLN A 43 9.76 1.20 1.25
CA GLN A 43 9.91 2.43 0.49
C GLN A 43 11.37 2.63 0.04
N SER A 44 12.32 2.44 0.93
CA SER A 44 13.75 2.61 0.62
C SER A 44 14.23 1.61 -0.44
N ASP A 45 13.80 0.34 -0.36
CA ASP A 45 14.09 -0.69 -1.36
C ASP A 45 13.51 -0.34 -2.74
N LEU A 46 12.25 0.12 -2.79
CA LEU A 46 11.63 0.55 -4.04
C LEU A 46 12.31 1.79 -4.63
N GLN A 47 12.71 2.75 -3.80
CA GLN A 47 13.48 3.91 -4.24
C GLN A 47 14.84 3.52 -4.82
N ALA A 48 15.54 2.55 -4.20
CA ALA A 48 16.81 2.04 -4.74
C ALA A 48 16.63 1.37 -6.11
N LYS A 49 15.49 0.70 -6.36
CA LYS A 49 15.17 0.10 -7.67
C LYS A 49 14.79 1.12 -8.74
N LEU A 50 14.29 2.28 -8.33
CA LEU A 50 13.98 3.39 -9.23
C LEU A 50 15.18 4.30 -9.49
N ALA A 51 16.24 4.18 -8.67
CA ALA A 51 17.48 4.87 -8.94
C ALA A 51 18.08 4.31 -10.24
N PRO A 52 18.41 5.18 -11.22
CA PRO A 52 19.11 4.74 -12.42
C PRO A 52 20.44 4.11 -12.00
N GLU A 53 20.76 2.94 -12.57
CA GLU A 53 22.07 2.32 -12.46
C GLU A 53 23.11 3.37 -12.88
N ALA A 54 23.94 3.82 -11.94
CA ALA A 54 24.90 4.89 -12.14
C ALA A 54 26.11 4.43 -12.97
#